data_AF-A0A2S1JC54-F1
#
_entry.id   AF-A0A2S1JC54-F1
#
_cell.length_a   1.000
_cell.length_b   1.000
_cell.length_c   1.000
_cell.angle_alpha   90.00
_cell.angle_beta   90.00
_cell.angle_gamma   90.00
#
_symmetry.space_group_name_H-M   'P 1'
#
loop_
_entity.id
_entity.type
_entity.pdbx_description
1 polymer ?
#
loop_
_entity_poly.entity_id
_entity_poly.type
_entity_poly.pdbx_seq_one_letter_code
_entity_poly.pdbx_strand_id
1 'polypeptide(L)' 'MTAPLEQVQIDHTVIDLIVVDDRDRQPIGRPYLTLAIDVFTRCVLGMVVTLEAPSAPIYCSQR' A
#
# COMPACT_ATOMS: atom_id res chain seq x y z
N MET A 1 0.17 -9.78 -20.20
CA MET A 1 0.79 -8.48 -19.94
C MET A 1 1.65 -8.08 -21.09
N THR A 2 1.00 -7.51 -22.08
CA THR A 2 1.55 -7.03 -23.33
C THR A 2 1.49 -5.50 -23.45
N ALA A 3 0.74 -4.82 -22.57
CA ALA A 3 0.62 -3.37 -22.56
C ALA A 3 0.60 -2.79 -21.13
N PRO A 4 1.01 -1.51 -20.95
CA PRO A 4 0.83 -0.79 -19.70
C PRO A 4 -0.65 -0.72 -19.27
N LEU A 5 -0.90 -0.79 -17.97
CA LEU A 5 -2.24 -0.73 -17.36
C LEU A 5 -3.19 -1.89 -17.71
N GLU A 6 -2.68 -2.94 -18.36
CA GLU A 6 -3.44 -4.16 -18.66
C GLU A 6 -3.82 -4.91 -17.36
N GLN A 7 -2.94 -4.90 -16.36
CA GLN A 7 -3.24 -5.42 -15.02
C GLN A 7 -2.38 -4.73 -13.97
N VAL A 8 -3.04 -4.35 -12.88
CA VAL A 8 -2.45 -3.73 -11.71
C VAL A 8 -2.53 -4.70 -10.53
N GLN A 9 -1.41 -4.88 -9.84
CA GLN A 9 -1.35 -5.62 -8.59
C GLN A 9 -1.43 -4.65 -7.41
N ILE A 10 -2.24 -4.98 -6.41
CA ILE A 10 -2.30 -4.26 -5.15
C ILE A 10 -1.72 -5.15 -4.07
N ASP A 11 -0.66 -4.69 -3.43
CA ASP A 11 -0.04 -5.38 -2.30
C ASP A 11 -0.14 -4.51 -1.04
N HIS A 12 -0.37 -5.18 0.10
CA HIS A 12 -0.42 -4.56 1.42
C HIS A 12 0.62 -5.21 2.32
N THR A 13 1.61 -4.43 2.74
CA THR A 13 2.72 -4.92 3.56
C THR A 13 2.84 -4.10 4.84
N VAL A 14 3.05 -4.76 5.98
CA VAL A 14 3.41 -4.07 7.23
C VAL A 14 4.86 -3.61 7.13
N ILE A 15 5.10 -2.32 7.26
CA ILE A 15 6.44 -1.76 7.19
C ILE A 15 7.21 -2.10 8.48
N ASP A 16 8.49 -2.43 8.33
CA ASP A 16 9.39 -2.63 9.47
C ASP A 16 9.92 -1.31 10.06
N LEU A 17 8.97 -0.44 10.45
CA LEU A 17 9.23 0.83 11.10
C LEU A 17 8.18 1.05 12.19
N ILE A 18 8.57 1.66 13.30
CA ILE A 18 7.65 2.08 14.37
C ILE A 18 7.44 3.58 14.24
N VAL A 19 6.20 4.00 14.01
CA VAL A 19 5.81 5.41 14.06
C VAL A 19 5.76 5.83 15.51
N VAL A 20 6.35 6.99 15.81
CA VAL A 20 6.36 7.58 17.15
C VAL A 20 5.62 8.91 17.12
N ASP A 21 4.98 9.25 18.25
CA ASP A 21 4.42 10.57 18.47
C ASP A 21 5.51 11.64 18.48
N ASP A 22 5.21 12.81 17.93
CA ASP A 22 6.20 13.89 17.78
C ASP A 22 6.54 14.57 19.11
N ARG A 23 5.60 14.61 20.06
CA ARG A 23 5.77 15.32 21.34
C ARG A 23 6.44 14.44 22.39
N ASP A 24 5.83 13.30 22.68
CA ASP A 24 6.24 12.44 23.80
C ASP A 24 7.11 11.26 23.36
N ARG A 25 7.39 11.14 22.05
CA ARG A 25 8.17 10.07 21.42
C ARG A 25 7.65 8.67 21.75
N GLN A 26 6.38 8.56 22.10
CA GLN A 26 5.74 7.30 22.42
C GLN A 26 5.47 6.51 21.14
N PRO A 27 5.65 5.18 21.15
CA PRO A 27 5.38 4.34 19.99
C PRO A 27 3.87 4.28 19.71
N ILE A 28 3.49 4.66 18.50
CA ILE A 28 2.10 4.59 18.00
C ILE A 28 1.84 3.20 17.40
N GLY A 29 2.79 2.65 16.63
CA GLY A 29 2.67 1.33 16.03
C GLY A 29 3.40 1.18 14.69
N ARG A 30 3.22 0.03 14.04
CA ARG A 30 3.79 -0.24 12.70
C ARG A 30 2.75 0.09 11.63
N PRO A 31 3.09 0.91 10.63
CA PRO A 31 2.14 1.27 9.59
C PRO A 31 2.05 0.18 8.51
N TYR A 32 0.91 0.14 7.84
CA TYR A 32 0.67 -0.61 6.62
C TYR A 32 0.99 0.28 5.41
N LEU A 33 1.73 -0.27 4.44
CA LEU A 33 1.95 0.30 3.12
C LEU A 33 1.14 -0.48 2.11
N THR A 34 0.30 0.23 1.36
CA THR A 34 -0.44 -0.29 0.22
C THR A 34 0.15 0.29 -1.05
N LEU A 35 0.51 -0.55 -2.02
CA LEU A 35 1.02 -0.13 -3.32
C LEU A 35 0.16 -0.66 -4.46
N ALA A 36 -0.14 0.19 -5.44
CA ALA A 36 -0.68 -0.21 -6.73
C ALA A 36 0.46 -0.23 -7.77
N ILE A 37 0.74 -1.41 -8.32
CA ILE A 37 1.88 -1.64 -9.21
C ILE A 37 1.36 -2.11 -10.57
N ASP A 38 1.67 -1.37 -11.63
CA ASP A 38 1.45 -1.86 -12.99
C ASP A 38 2.43 -2.99 -13.28
N VAL A 39 1.94 -4.18 -13.60
CA VAL A 39 2.81 -5.36 -13.67
C VAL A 39 3.65 -5.37 -14.96
N PHE A 40 3.18 -4.72 -16.02
CA PHE A 40 3.91 -4.61 -17.28
C PHE A 40 5.12 -3.68 -17.13
N THR A 41 4.91 -2.44 -16.68
CA THR A 41 5.98 -1.45 -16.54
C THR A 41 6.76 -1.54 -15.23
N ARG A 42 6.21 -2.19 -14.20
CA ARG A 42 6.66 -2.16 -12.80
C ARG A 42 6.59 -0.76 -12.16
N CYS A 43 5.92 0.19 -12.79
CA CYS A 43 5.70 1.52 -12.22
C CYS A 43 4.70 1.45 -11.06
N VAL A 44 5.00 2.20 -10.00
CA VAL A 44 4.06 2.45 -8.90
C VAL A 44 3.07 3.52 -9.38
N LEU A 45 1.78 3.17 -9.40
CA LEU A 45 0.70 4.07 -9.80
C LEU A 45 0.16 4.89 -8.63
N GLY A 46 0.30 4.37 -7.41
CA GLY A 46 -0.15 5.03 -6.20
C GLY A 46 0.25 4.27 -4.94
N MET A 47 0.26 4.98 -3.82
CA MET A 47 0.56 4.43 -2.50
C MET A 47 -0.33 5.02 -1.41
N VAL A 48 -0.63 4.21 -0.39
CA VAL A 48 -1.30 4.63 0.84
C VAL A 48 -0.50 4.12 2.04
N VAL A 49 -0.20 5.00 2.98
CA VAL A 49 0.42 4.66 4.27
C VAL A 49 -0.60 4.96 5.36
N THR A 50 -0.93 3.95 6.15
CA THR A 50 -1.92 4.08 7.23
C THR A 50 -1.51 3.25 8.44
N LEU A 51 -1.95 3.65 9.63
CA LEU A 51 -1.81 2.86 10.86
C LEU A 51 -2.96 1.86 11.02
N GLU A 52 -4.02 2.00 10.23
CA GLU A 52 -5.15 1.09 10.23
C GLU A 52 -4.85 -0.12 9.35
N ALA A 53 -5.31 -1.30 9.80
CA ALA A 53 -5.23 -2.50 8.98
C ALA A 53 -6.02 -2.29 7.68
N PRO A 54 -5.55 -2.82 6.54
CA PRO A 54 -6.27 -2.68 5.29
C PRO A 54 -7.66 -3.30 5.39
N SER A 55 -8.69 -2.48 5.23
CA SER A 55 -10.06 -2.93 5.00
C SER A 55 -10.19 -3.49 3.57
N ALA A 56 -11.07 -4.47 3.36
CA ALA A 56 -11.34 -5.08 2.04
C ALA A 56 -11.63 -4.03 0.92
N PRO A 57 -11.40 -4.36 -0.36
CA PRO A 57 -10.34 -3.76 -1.18
C PRO A 57 -10.74 -2.47 -1.90
N ILE A 58 -9.74 -1.61 -2.15
CA ILE A 58 -9.80 -0.43 -3.06
C ILE A 58 -9.98 -0.88 -4.53
N TYR A 59 -9.99 -2.19 -4.81
CA TYR A 59 -10.31 -2.74 -6.12
C TYR A 59 -10.99 -4.12 -6.03
N CYS A 60 -12.30 -4.16 -6.25
CA CYS A 60 -13.05 -5.38 -6.56
C CYS A 60 -14.03 -5.06 -7.69
N SER A 61 -13.65 -5.39 -8.92
CA SER A 61 -14.49 -5.76 -10.08
C SER A 61 -13.77 -5.38 -11.38
N GLN A 62 -12.84 -6.23 -11.83
CA GLN A 62 -12.62 -6.42 -13.25
C GLN A 62 -13.10 -7.82 -13.60
N ARG A 63 -14.21 -7.84 -14.34
CA ARG A 63 -14.72 -9.00 -15.05
C ARG A 63 -13.83 -9.30 -16.24
#